data_AF-A0A2I1ELA9-F1
#
_entry.id   AF-A0A2I1ELA9-F1
#
_cell.length_a   1.000
_cell.length_b   1.000
_cell.length_c   1.000
_cell.angle_alpha   90.00
_cell.angle_beta   90.00
_cell.angle_gamma   90.00
#
_symmetry.space_group_name_H-M   'P 1'
#
loop_
_entity.id
_entity.type
_entity.pdbx_description
1 polymer ?
#
loop_
_entity_poly.entity_id
_entity_poly.type
_entity_poly.pdbx_seq_one_letter_code
_entity_poly.pdbx_strand_id
1 'polypeptide(L)'
;MTENEKFYTSILSDTSQEILLSQLIESLSETQQELVNKEWESLKHEPILVKDEESKIQKELAELSFREYKSCIHVNSCYADINNSLDNLSSQLSILTAEIPLLETSSESFSQQTKQISLQRNKINTILEHHDNLLEILEIPQLMDTCVRNGLYSEVMDLSQHVARLVSKHSNIPLIQQIEQDVKQTMQLMLSKLISLLREQIKLPSCLKVIGYLRRMEAFDEAELRLVFLLSRDAYLQSLIHTIDKERKDPVHYLKKWIDIFREHFFDIVTQYRTIFADDVGGLASTPIYSSFIIPRSPSSPWTTASSDSNEYSSGRRNLTATSVLADYTIHILDQLTSVLAEFTPLITDTQSLSSILTQLMYCGMSFGRVGVDFRHLVTGYFEEAVERIVKKIISDGTQVFLDELNEAIKNVNIPNTWMISDKKSVNLFESIPSIRPSSSSSISSTNSSTTVTSSFTPLVILLDYPPIAYLTNAYLTAFNSLRVIAPTSLYYTLVTLLFINFSRAHALRK
;
A
#
# COMPACT_ATOMS: atom_id res chain seq x y z
N MET A 1 -116.67 -4.14 -13.53
CA MET A 1 -118.15 -4.05 -13.58
C MET A 1 -118.54 -3.64 -14.98
N THR A 2 -119.65 -4.22 -15.46
CA THR A 2 -120.42 -3.85 -16.65
C THR A 2 -119.72 -3.98 -18.00
N GLU A 3 -119.70 -5.20 -18.57
CA GLU A 3 -119.89 -5.37 -20.04
C GLU A 3 -120.17 -6.80 -20.54
N ASN A 4 -120.18 -7.84 -19.71
CA ASN A 4 -120.56 -9.20 -20.17
C ASN A 4 -121.99 -9.64 -19.78
N GLU A 5 -122.81 -8.73 -19.28
CA GLU A 5 -124.15 -9.03 -18.70
C GLU A 5 -125.32 -8.97 -19.71
N LYS A 6 -125.07 -8.90 -21.02
CA LYS A 6 -126.12 -8.55 -22.01
C LYS A 6 -126.28 -9.44 -23.24
N PHE A 7 -125.62 -10.59 -23.34
CA PHE A 7 -125.62 -11.35 -24.61
C PHE A 7 -126.34 -12.71 -24.65
N TYR A 8 -127.03 -13.16 -23.59
CA TYR A 8 -127.73 -14.45 -23.66
C TYR A 8 -129.15 -14.44 -23.07
N THR A 9 -129.88 -13.33 -23.20
CA THR A 9 -131.28 -13.21 -22.78
C THR A 9 -132.30 -13.30 -23.93
N SER A 10 -131.93 -13.81 -25.12
CA SER A 10 -132.83 -13.75 -26.30
C SER A 10 -133.11 -15.07 -27.03
N ILE A 11 -132.88 -16.24 -26.43
CA ILE A 11 -133.34 -17.51 -27.03
C ILE A 11 -134.16 -18.28 -26.00
N LEU A 12 -135.39 -17.81 -25.85
CA LEU A 12 -136.48 -18.49 -25.16
C LEU A 12 -137.55 -18.78 -26.20
N SER A 13 -137.51 -19.97 -26.77
CA SER A 13 -138.72 -20.71 -27.14
C SER A 13 -138.35 -22.17 -27.42
N ASP A 14 -138.76 -23.04 -26.49
CA ASP A 14 -138.92 -24.51 -26.60
C ASP A 14 -137.89 -25.47 -25.96
N THR A 15 -136.97 -25.00 -25.10
CA THR A 15 -136.07 -25.90 -24.32
C THR A 15 -135.87 -25.46 -22.86
N SER A 16 -136.87 -24.81 -22.26
CA SER A 16 -136.74 -24.15 -20.95
C SER A 16 -136.94 -25.03 -19.71
N GLN A 17 -137.27 -26.32 -19.84
CA GLN A 17 -137.38 -27.23 -18.69
C GLN A 17 -136.07 -27.99 -18.38
N GLU A 18 -135.31 -28.39 -19.40
CA GLU A 18 -134.04 -29.13 -19.19
C GLU A 18 -132.85 -28.22 -18.85
N ILE A 19 -132.86 -26.97 -19.31
CA ILE A 19 -131.82 -25.98 -19.01
C ILE A 19 -131.95 -25.47 -17.56
N LEU A 20 -133.17 -25.33 -17.05
CA LEU A 20 -133.38 -24.97 -15.64
C LEU A 20 -133.02 -26.10 -14.67
N LEU A 21 -133.18 -27.37 -15.06
CA LEU A 21 -132.74 -28.52 -14.26
C LEU A 21 -131.22 -28.65 -14.20
N SER A 22 -130.52 -28.39 -15.30
CA SER A 22 -129.06 -28.48 -15.35
C SER A 22 -128.35 -27.33 -14.61
N GLN A 23 -128.89 -26.10 -14.66
CA GLN A 23 -128.32 -24.97 -13.90
C GLN A 23 -128.60 -25.03 -12.40
N LEU A 24 -129.65 -25.72 -11.96
CA LEU A 24 -129.90 -25.98 -10.53
C LEU A 24 -129.02 -27.11 -9.96
N ILE A 25 -128.50 -28.01 -10.81
CA ILE A 25 -127.62 -29.09 -10.36
C ILE A 25 -126.17 -28.59 -10.20
N GLU A 26 -125.73 -27.61 -10.98
CA GLU A 26 -124.32 -27.15 -10.99
C GLU A 26 -123.95 -26.19 -9.83
N SER A 27 -124.94 -25.60 -9.15
CA SER A 27 -124.72 -24.60 -8.09
C SER A 27 -124.86 -25.12 -6.65
N LEU A 28 -124.99 -26.43 -6.43
CA LEU A 28 -125.13 -27.04 -5.11
C LEU A 28 -123.98 -28.01 -4.84
N SER A 29 -123.32 -27.90 -3.67
CA SER A 29 -122.22 -28.78 -3.24
C SER A 29 -122.65 -30.25 -3.25
N GLU A 30 -121.74 -31.21 -3.47
CA GLU A 30 -122.01 -32.66 -3.60
C GLU A 30 -123.07 -33.21 -2.61
N THR A 31 -123.03 -32.76 -1.36
CA THR A 31 -123.96 -33.15 -0.28
C THR A 31 -125.40 -32.65 -0.49
N GLN A 32 -125.59 -31.56 -1.22
CA GLN A 32 -126.89 -30.96 -1.53
C GLN A 32 -127.49 -31.53 -2.83
N GLN A 33 -126.67 -32.11 -3.71
CA GLN A 33 -127.15 -32.85 -4.89
C GLN A 33 -127.80 -34.19 -4.52
N GLU A 34 -127.37 -34.84 -3.43
CA GLU A 34 -128.01 -36.08 -2.91
C GLU A 34 -129.41 -35.85 -2.33
N LEU A 35 -129.73 -34.62 -1.90
CA LEU A 35 -131.01 -34.26 -1.27
C LEU A 35 -132.14 -34.03 -2.28
N VAL A 36 -131.83 -33.68 -3.54
CA VAL A 36 -132.82 -33.41 -4.60
C VAL A 36 -133.35 -34.70 -5.24
N ASN A 37 -132.61 -35.81 -5.12
CA ASN A 37 -132.90 -37.08 -5.79
C ASN A 37 -133.64 -38.13 -4.92
N LYS A 38 -134.09 -37.79 -3.70
CA LYS A 38 -134.81 -38.72 -2.80
C LYS A 38 -136.31 -38.41 -2.71
N GLU A 39 -137.13 -39.46 -2.74
CA GLU A 39 -138.59 -39.38 -2.59
C GLU A 39 -139.01 -38.75 -1.25
N TRP A 40 -140.09 -37.94 -1.28
CA TRP A 40 -140.61 -37.07 -0.22
C TRP A 40 -140.75 -37.70 1.17
N GLU A 41 -140.85 -39.03 1.28
CA GLU A 41 -140.94 -39.74 2.57
C GLU A 41 -139.59 -39.92 3.28
N SER A 42 -138.45 -39.91 2.56
CA SER A 42 -137.11 -39.96 3.18
C SER A 42 -136.63 -38.59 3.70
N LEU A 43 -137.11 -37.48 3.13
CA LEU A 43 -136.73 -36.12 3.54
C LEU A 43 -137.24 -35.74 4.94
N LYS A 44 -138.27 -36.44 5.45
CA LYS A 44 -138.86 -36.17 6.76
C LYS A 44 -138.05 -36.76 7.92
N HIS A 45 -137.17 -37.73 7.65
CA HIS A 45 -136.31 -38.38 8.65
C HIS A 45 -134.84 -37.92 8.60
N GLU A 46 -134.43 -37.24 7.55
CA GLU A 46 -133.05 -36.75 7.34
C GLU A 46 -132.58 -35.64 8.32
N PRO A 47 -133.38 -34.62 8.69
CA PRO A 47 -132.92 -33.60 9.65
C PRO A 47 -132.78 -34.15 11.09
N ILE A 48 -133.43 -35.26 11.40
CA ILE A 48 -133.27 -35.95 12.69
C ILE A 48 -131.94 -36.73 12.70
N LEU A 49 -131.58 -37.37 11.58
CA LEU A 49 -130.30 -38.05 11.42
C LEU A 49 -129.10 -37.08 11.42
N VAL A 50 -129.21 -35.91 10.80
CA VAL A 50 -128.14 -34.89 10.80
C VAL A 50 -127.92 -34.29 12.19
N LYS A 51 -129.00 -34.06 12.96
CA LYS A 51 -128.88 -33.56 14.34
C LYS A 51 -128.31 -34.60 15.29
N ASP A 52 -128.62 -35.87 15.07
CA ASP A 52 -127.99 -36.98 15.80
C ASP A 52 -126.50 -37.10 15.44
N GLU A 53 -126.13 -37.01 14.16
CA GLU A 53 -124.73 -37.02 13.69
C GLU A 53 -123.92 -35.80 14.18
N GLU A 54 -124.47 -34.59 14.16
CA GLU A 54 -123.78 -33.39 14.69
C GLU A 54 -123.56 -33.50 16.19
N SER A 55 -124.55 -33.97 16.95
CA SER A 55 -124.41 -34.20 18.38
C SER A 55 -123.40 -35.33 18.69
N LYS A 56 -123.28 -36.31 17.79
CA LYS A 56 -122.31 -37.39 17.87
C LYS A 56 -120.90 -36.90 17.58
N ILE A 57 -120.70 -36.09 16.53
CA ILE A 57 -119.40 -35.47 16.21
C ILE A 57 -118.99 -34.48 17.29
N GLN A 58 -119.90 -33.68 17.84
CA GLN A 58 -119.57 -32.78 18.96
C GLN A 58 -119.21 -33.55 20.23
N LYS A 59 -119.87 -34.68 20.51
CA LYS A 59 -119.48 -35.58 21.60
C LYS A 59 -118.13 -36.23 21.32
N GLU A 60 -117.88 -36.70 20.10
CA GLU A 60 -116.59 -37.27 19.69
C GLU A 60 -115.47 -36.23 19.70
N LEU A 61 -115.73 -34.98 19.32
CA LEU A 61 -114.75 -33.89 19.33
C LEU A 61 -114.52 -33.35 20.73
N ALA A 62 -115.54 -33.31 21.60
CA ALA A 62 -115.39 -33.02 23.01
C ALA A 62 -114.63 -34.15 23.74
N GLU A 63 -114.89 -35.40 23.38
CA GLU A 63 -114.19 -36.57 23.92
C GLU A 63 -112.75 -36.63 23.41
N LEU A 64 -112.49 -36.33 22.14
CA LEU A 64 -111.16 -36.31 21.54
C LEU A 64 -110.34 -35.08 21.99
N SER A 65 -110.97 -33.91 22.11
CA SER A 65 -110.33 -32.74 22.72
C SER A 65 -110.07 -32.96 24.21
N PHE A 66 -110.93 -33.63 24.97
CA PHE A 66 -110.66 -33.96 26.37
C PHE A 66 -109.64 -35.10 26.54
N ARG A 67 -109.61 -36.06 25.61
CA ARG A 67 -108.67 -37.20 25.65
C ARG A 67 -107.26 -36.81 25.18
N GLU A 68 -107.15 -35.86 24.25
CA GLU A 68 -105.89 -35.42 23.64
C GLU A 68 -105.58 -33.92 23.84
N TYR A 69 -106.21 -33.22 24.79
CA TYR A 69 -105.90 -31.79 25.06
C TYR A 69 -104.41 -31.59 25.34
N LYS A 70 -103.75 -32.59 25.96
CA LYS A 70 -102.31 -32.57 26.23
C LYS A 70 -101.48 -32.55 24.95
N SER A 71 -101.88 -33.28 23.91
CA SER A 71 -101.22 -33.22 22.59
C SER A 71 -101.45 -31.87 21.92
N CYS A 72 -102.66 -31.29 22.02
CA CYS A 72 -102.93 -29.96 21.46
C CYS A 72 -102.12 -28.85 22.16
N ILE A 73 -101.99 -28.91 23.49
CA ILE A 73 -101.12 -27.98 24.25
C ILE A 73 -99.66 -28.19 23.87
N HIS A 74 -99.20 -29.44 23.70
CA HIS A 74 -97.84 -29.73 23.28
C HIS A 74 -97.55 -29.23 21.86
N VAL A 75 -98.51 -29.33 20.94
CA VAL A 75 -98.40 -28.78 19.58
C VAL A 75 -98.32 -27.25 19.64
N ASN A 76 -99.14 -26.61 20.47
CA ASN A 76 -99.11 -25.15 20.61
C ASN A 76 -97.83 -24.65 21.32
N SER A 77 -97.31 -25.39 22.31
CA SER A 77 -96.03 -25.07 22.95
C SER A 77 -94.87 -25.26 21.97
N CYS A 78 -94.86 -26.36 21.20
CA CYS A 78 -93.89 -26.55 20.13
C CYS A 78 -93.98 -25.44 19.06
N TYR A 79 -95.18 -24.95 18.75
CA TYR A 79 -95.37 -23.83 17.83
C TYR A 79 -94.79 -22.52 18.39
N ALA A 80 -95.01 -22.23 19.68
CA ALA A 80 -94.42 -21.08 20.36
C ALA A 80 -92.88 -21.20 20.45
N ASP A 81 -92.36 -22.38 20.76
CA ASP A 81 -90.92 -22.64 20.83
C ASP A 81 -90.25 -22.51 19.46
N ILE A 82 -90.92 -22.96 18.38
CA ILE A 82 -90.46 -22.79 17.00
C ILE A 82 -90.42 -21.32 16.62
N ASN A 83 -91.47 -20.55 16.92
CA ASN A 83 -91.48 -19.12 16.59
C ASN A 83 -90.42 -18.34 17.37
N ASN A 84 -90.26 -18.61 18.67
CA ASN A 84 -89.19 -18.00 19.46
C ASN A 84 -87.80 -18.39 18.94
N SER A 85 -87.62 -19.64 18.51
CA SER A 85 -86.36 -20.10 17.90
C SER A 85 -86.12 -19.44 16.54
N LEU A 86 -87.16 -19.24 15.73
CA LEU A 86 -87.10 -18.56 14.45
C LEU A 86 -86.77 -17.07 14.62
N ASP A 87 -87.36 -16.41 15.61
CA ASP A 87 -87.08 -15.01 15.94
C ASP A 87 -85.64 -14.85 16.48
N ASN A 88 -85.18 -15.78 17.32
CA ASN A 88 -83.80 -15.80 17.78
C ASN A 88 -82.84 -16.03 16.60
N LEU A 89 -83.15 -16.98 15.71
CA LEU A 89 -82.34 -17.24 14.51
C LEU A 89 -82.33 -16.04 13.57
N SER A 90 -83.45 -15.35 13.39
CA SER A 90 -83.54 -14.09 12.65
C SER A 90 -82.65 -13.01 13.26
N SER A 91 -82.66 -12.87 14.60
CA SER A 91 -81.81 -11.92 15.30
C SER A 91 -80.32 -12.25 15.12
N GLN A 92 -79.92 -13.52 15.24
CA GLN A 92 -78.54 -13.94 15.02
C GLN A 92 -78.11 -13.78 13.56
N LEU A 93 -79.02 -14.07 12.61
CA LEU A 93 -78.76 -13.87 11.18
C LEU A 93 -78.54 -12.38 10.88
N SER A 94 -79.30 -11.48 11.53
CA SER A 94 -79.14 -10.03 11.37
C SER A 94 -77.80 -9.53 11.92
N ILE A 95 -77.36 -10.06 13.07
CA ILE A 95 -76.05 -9.75 13.66
C ILE A 95 -74.93 -10.28 12.76
N LEU A 96 -75.04 -11.53 12.28
CA LEU A 96 -74.07 -12.13 11.37
C LEU A 96 -73.95 -11.33 10.07
N THR A 97 -75.08 -10.86 9.53
CA THR A 97 -75.11 -10.03 8.32
C THR A 97 -74.43 -8.67 8.55
N ALA A 98 -74.52 -8.11 9.76
CA ALA A 98 -73.84 -6.87 10.12
C ALA A 98 -72.33 -7.06 10.40
N GLU A 99 -71.91 -8.20 10.94
CA GLU A 99 -70.51 -8.47 11.27
C GLU A 99 -69.65 -8.97 10.09
N ILE A 100 -70.25 -9.66 9.10
CA ILE A 100 -69.55 -10.09 7.87
C ILE A 100 -68.78 -8.94 7.18
N PRO A 101 -69.35 -7.75 6.92
CA PRO A 101 -68.62 -6.67 6.26
C PRO A 101 -67.50 -6.07 7.13
N LEU A 102 -67.65 -6.10 8.46
CA LEU A 102 -66.58 -5.71 9.39
C LEU A 102 -65.43 -6.73 9.39
N LEU A 103 -65.77 -8.01 9.28
CA LEU A 103 -64.78 -9.09 9.12
C LEU A 103 -64.07 -8.98 7.76
N GLU A 104 -64.79 -8.64 6.70
CA GLU A 104 -64.22 -8.45 5.36
C GLU A 104 -63.24 -7.26 5.33
N THR A 105 -63.65 -6.10 5.86
CA THR A 105 -62.76 -4.92 5.94
C THR A 105 -61.56 -5.14 6.86
N SER A 106 -61.72 -5.82 8.00
CA SER A 106 -60.59 -6.18 8.87
C SER A 106 -59.68 -7.24 8.24
N SER A 107 -60.22 -8.19 7.48
CA SER A 107 -59.45 -9.17 6.69
C SER A 107 -58.65 -8.51 5.57
N GLU A 108 -59.23 -7.53 4.86
CA GLU A 108 -58.52 -6.74 3.85
C GLU A 108 -57.40 -5.91 4.46
N SER A 109 -57.66 -5.21 5.56
CA SER A 109 -56.65 -4.46 6.32
C SER A 109 -55.53 -5.37 6.82
N PHE A 110 -55.89 -6.52 7.41
CA PHE A 110 -54.94 -7.52 7.86
C PHE A 110 -54.11 -8.09 6.70
N SER A 111 -54.72 -8.34 5.54
CA SER A 111 -54.02 -8.80 4.33
C SER A 111 -53.02 -7.75 3.83
N GLN A 112 -53.38 -6.46 3.83
CA GLN A 112 -52.48 -5.37 3.47
C GLN A 112 -51.29 -5.24 4.44
N GLN A 113 -51.55 -5.29 5.75
CA GLN A 113 -50.49 -5.25 6.76
C GLN A 113 -49.59 -6.48 6.71
N THR A 114 -50.18 -7.67 6.53
CA THR A 114 -49.46 -8.94 6.40
C THR A 114 -48.55 -8.95 5.18
N LYS A 115 -48.97 -8.35 4.05
CA LYS A 115 -48.09 -8.19 2.88
C LYS A 115 -46.86 -7.34 3.19
N GLN A 116 -47.01 -6.23 3.90
CA GLN A 116 -45.86 -5.40 4.30
C GLN A 116 -44.91 -6.15 5.24
N ILE A 117 -45.45 -6.84 6.24
CA ILE A 117 -44.65 -7.64 7.19
C ILE A 117 -43.99 -8.83 6.47
N SER A 118 -44.67 -9.48 5.54
CA SER A 118 -44.12 -10.56 4.73
C SER A 118 -42.96 -10.06 3.87
N LEU A 119 -43.09 -8.90 3.22
CA LEU A 119 -42.00 -8.30 2.46
C LEU A 119 -40.80 -7.95 3.35
N GLN A 120 -41.03 -7.41 4.55
CA GLN A 120 -39.97 -7.15 5.52
C GLN A 120 -39.30 -8.44 6.00
N ARG A 121 -40.07 -9.48 6.33
CA ARG A 121 -39.54 -10.79 6.73
C ARG A 121 -38.77 -11.45 5.60
N ASN A 122 -39.24 -11.36 4.37
CA ASN A 122 -38.52 -11.88 3.21
C ASN A 122 -37.19 -11.15 3.04
N LYS A 123 -37.16 -9.81 3.16
CA LYS A 123 -35.91 -9.03 3.15
C LYS A 123 -34.95 -9.47 4.26
N ILE A 124 -35.45 -9.63 5.49
CA ILE A 124 -34.64 -10.06 6.64
C ILE A 124 -34.10 -11.48 6.42
N ASN A 125 -34.93 -12.41 5.93
CA ASN A 125 -34.49 -13.76 5.61
C ASN A 125 -33.41 -13.75 4.52
N THR A 126 -33.57 -12.95 3.45
CA THR A 126 -32.54 -12.83 2.42
C THR A 126 -31.22 -12.25 2.96
N ILE A 127 -31.29 -11.27 3.87
CA ILE A 127 -30.10 -10.72 4.55
C ILE A 127 -29.46 -11.79 5.45
N LEU A 128 -30.27 -12.57 6.16
CA LEU A 128 -29.79 -13.61 7.08
C LEU A 128 -29.16 -14.80 6.33
N GLU A 129 -29.68 -15.15 5.15
CA GLU A 129 -29.10 -16.16 4.26
C GLU A 129 -27.73 -15.74 3.70
N HIS A 130 -27.53 -14.44 3.44
CA HIS A 130 -26.29 -13.90 2.86
C HIS A 130 -25.47 -13.08 3.85
N HIS A 131 -25.73 -13.23 5.15
CA HIS A 131 -25.11 -12.44 6.20
C HIS A 131 -23.59 -12.65 6.25
N ASP A 132 -23.14 -13.89 6.10
CA ASP A 132 -21.72 -14.24 6.16
C ASP A 132 -20.95 -13.54 5.04
N ASN A 133 -21.48 -13.57 3.81
CA ASN A 133 -20.89 -12.90 2.65
C ASN A 133 -20.86 -11.36 2.83
N LEU A 134 -21.88 -10.79 3.47
CA LEU A 134 -21.92 -9.36 3.79
C LEU A 134 -20.87 -8.99 4.83
N LEU A 135 -20.67 -9.84 5.83
CA LEU A 135 -19.67 -9.67 6.87
C LEU A 135 -18.26 -9.76 6.28
N GLU A 136 -17.99 -10.72 5.39
CA GLU A 136 -16.71 -10.81 4.67
C GLU A 136 -16.38 -9.51 3.92
N ILE A 137 -17.36 -8.91 3.22
CA ILE A 137 -17.17 -7.64 2.50
C ILE A 137 -16.89 -6.48 3.45
N LEU A 138 -17.59 -6.44 4.60
CA LEU A 138 -17.41 -5.41 5.62
C LEU A 138 -16.08 -5.54 6.38
N GLU A 139 -15.52 -6.74 6.47
CA GLU A 139 -14.23 -6.99 7.12
C GLU A 139 -13.02 -6.68 6.22
N ILE A 140 -13.19 -6.51 4.91
CA ILE A 140 -12.08 -6.25 3.96
C ILE A 140 -11.16 -5.11 4.42
N PRO A 141 -11.66 -3.92 4.83
CA PRO A 141 -10.77 -2.83 5.28
C PRO A 141 -9.92 -3.23 6.50
N GLN A 142 -10.52 -3.89 7.49
CA GLN A 142 -9.83 -4.33 8.70
C GLN A 142 -8.79 -5.42 8.41
N LEU A 143 -9.15 -6.37 7.54
CA LEU A 143 -8.24 -7.40 7.04
C LEU A 143 -7.06 -6.76 6.33
N MET A 144 -7.32 -5.79 5.45
CA MET A 144 -6.29 -5.13 4.67
C MET A 144 -5.33 -4.32 5.53
N ASP A 145 -5.82 -3.60 6.54
CA ASP A 145 -4.96 -2.93 7.54
C ASP A 145 -4.07 -3.93 8.29
N THR A 146 -4.61 -5.10 8.62
CA THR A 146 -3.86 -6.17 9.30
C THR A 146 -2.78 -6.75 8.39
N CYS A 147 -3.08 -7.01 7.12
CA CYS A 147 -2.10 -7.48 6.14
C CYS A 147 -0.98 -6.45 5.89
N VAL A 148 -1.30 -5.14 5.80
CA VAL A 148 -0.28 -4.07 5.66
C VAL A 148 0.62 -3.97 6.90
N ARG A 149 0.06 -4.16 8.10
CA ARG A 149 0.86 -4.22 9.35
C ARG A 149 1.81 -5.41 9.34
N ASN A 150 1.33 -6.58 8.90
CA ASN A 150 2.08 -7.83 8.85
C ASN A 150 3.07 -7.92 7.67
N GLY A 151 3.04 -6.99 6.72
CA GLY A 151 3.92 -6.98 5.55
C GLY A 151 3.50 -7.95 4.43
N LEU A 152 2.26 -8.44 4.46
CA LEU A 152 1.66 -9.33 3.46
C LEU A 152 1.12 -8.52 2.28
N TYR A 153 2.01 -7.83 1.58
CA TYR A 153 1.67 -6.88 0.53
C TYR A 153 1.02 -7.49 -0.72
N SER A 154 1.27 -8.77 -1.00
CA SER A 154 0.63 -9.47 -2.12
C SER A 154 -0.88 -9.63 -1.92
N GLU A 155 -1.29 -10.02 -0.71
CA GLU A 155 -2.70 -10.23 -0.36
C GLU A 155 -3.46 -8.91 -0.38
N VAL A 156 -2.84 -7.83 0.12
CA VAL A 156 -3.40 -6.47 0.07
C VAL A 156 -3.74 -6.07 -1.36
N MET A 157 -2.85 -6.36 -2.33
CA MET A 157 -3.09 -6.05 -3.74
C MET A 157 -4.25 -6.87 -4.31
N ASP A 158 -4.34 -8.15 -3.96
CA ASP A 158 -5.40 -9.03 -4.44
C ASP A 158 -6.77 -8.62 -3.85
N LEU A 159 -6.80 -8.17 -2.58
CA LEU A 159 -7.97 -7.58 -1.92
C LEU A 159 -8.39 -6.26 -2.60
N SER A 160 -7.43 -5.38 -2.92
CA SER A 160 -7.71 -4.14 -3.66
C SER A 160 -8.34 -4.41 -5.02
N GLN A 161 -7.83 -5.40 -5.77
CA GLN A 161 -8.40 -5.81 -7.05
C GLN A 161 -9.79 -6.46 -6.89
N HIS A 162 -10.04 -7.16 -5.78
CA HIS A 162 -11.38 -7.66 -5.46
C HIS A 162 -12.38 -6.51 -5.23
N VAL A 163 -12.02 -5.51 -4.42
CA VAL A 163 -12.88 -4.34 -4.19
C VAL A 163 -13.10 -3.54 -5.47
N ALA A 164 -12.08 -3.35 -6.31
CA ALA A 164 -12.25 -2.69 -7.61
C ALA A 164 -13.25 -3.42 -8.53
N ARG A 165 -13.24 -4.76 -8.52
CA ARG A 165 -14.25 -5.58 -9.22
C ARG A 165 -15.65 -5.50 -8.59
N LEU A 166 -15.73 -5.32 -7.28
CA LEU A 166 -16.99 -5.15 -6.56
C LEU A 166 -17.64 -3.80 -6.93
N VAL A 167 -16.85 -2.73 -6.94
CA VAL A 167 -17.28 -1.37 -7.29
C VAL A 167 -17.79 -1.31 -8.73
N SER A 168 -17.10 -1.96 -9.68
CA SER A 168 -17.51 -1.95 -11.09
C SER A 168 -18.84 -2.68 -11.33
N LYS A 169 -19.16 -3.68 -10.52
CA LYS A 169 -20.43 -4.42 -10.59
C LYS A 169 -21.57 -3.73 -9.84
N HIS A 170 -21.27 -3.00 -8.76
CA HIS A 170 -22.27 -2.49 -7.82
C HIS A 170 -22.09 -1.00 -7.49
N SER A 171 -21.94 -0.16 -8.51
CA SER A 171 -21.68 1.28 -8.38
C SER A 171 -22.78 2.08 -7.65
N ASN A 172 -24.01 1.55 -7.57
CA ASN A 172 -25.17 2.24 -7.01
C ASN A 172 -25.25 2.19 -5.47
N ILE A 173 -24.38 1.43 -4.79
CA ILE A 173 -24.46 1.22 -3.33
C ILE A 173 -23.44 2.14 -2.62
N PRO A 174 -23.88 3.07 -1.75
CA PRO A 174 -22.98 4.02 -1.09
C PRO A 174 -22.00 3.35 -0.11
N LEU A 175 -22.39 2.24 0.50
CA LEU A 175 -21.51 1.47 1.39
C LEU A 175 -20.27 0.93 0.64
N ILE A 176 -20.45 0.47 -0.60
CA ILE A 176 -19.34 -0.04 -1.42
C ILE A 176 -18.38 1.10 -1.80
N GLN A 177 -18.91 2.31 -2.01
CA GLN A 177 -18.08 3.51 -2.25
C GLN A 177 -17.26 3.90 -1.00
N GLN A 178 -17.81 3.73 0.21
CA GLN A 178 -17.06 3.94 1.45
C GLN A 178 -15.94 2.91 1.60
N ILE A 179 -16.22 1.62 1.34
CA ILE A 179 -15.20 0.57 1.36
C ILE A 179 -14.08 0.86 0.34
N GLU A 180 -14.42 1.36 -0.85
CA GLU A 180 -13.42 1.79 -1.84
C GLU A 180 -12.53 2.93 -1.32
N GLN A 181 -13.11 3.91 -0.63
CA GLN A 181 -12.35 5.02 -0.04
C GLN A 181 -11.41 4.53 1.07
N ASP A 182 -11.89 3.67 1.96
CA ASP A 182 -11.07 3.07 3.02
C ASP A 182 -9.92 2.25 2.42
N VAL A 183 -10.21 1.47 1.37
CA VAL A 183 -9.18 0.70 0.66
C VAL A 183 -8.13 1.59 0.02
N LYS A 184 -8.54 2.72 -0.61
CA LYS A 184 -7.60 3.70 -1.15
C LYS A 184 -6.72 4.33 -0.06
N GLN A 185 -7.28 4.61 1.11
CA GLN A 185 -6.49 5.15 2.25
C GLN A 185 -5.45 4.14 2.74
N THR A 186 -5.83 2.89 2.95
CA THR A 186 -4.87 1.85 3.36
C THR A 186 -3.82 1.58 2.28
N MET A 187 -4.16 1.68 0.99
CA MET A 187 -3.19 1.62 -0.11
C MET A 187 -2.18 2.79 -0.08
N GLN A 188 -2.61 4.01 0.28
CA GLN A 188 -1.70 5.13 0.49
C GLN A 188 -0.78 4.92 1.71
N LEU A 189 -1.30 4.34 2.79
CA LEU A 189 -0.49 3.93 3.95
C LEU A 189 0.55 2.87 3.55
N MET A 190 0.15 1.87 2.76
CA MET A 190 1.08 0.88 2.20
C MET A 190 2.18 1.54 1.36
N LEU A 191 1.84 2.47 0.48
CA LEU A 191 2.80 3.21 -0.34
C LEU A 191 3.85 3.92 0.52
N SER A 192 3.41 4.68 1.52
CA SER A 192 4.33 5.39 2.43
C SER A 192 5.25 4.43 3.20
N LYS A 193 4.73 3.27 3.63
CA LYS A 193 5.51 2.23 4.30
C LYS A 193 6.53 1.56 3.37
N LEU A 194 6.16 1.28 2.12
CA LEU A 194 7.09 0.75 1.11
C LEU A 194 8.21 1.73 0.80
N ILE A 195 7.91 3.03 0.67
CA ILE A 195 8.92 4.08 0.49
C ILE A 195 9.83 4.17 1.72
N SER A 196 9.29 4.06 2.93
CA SER A 196 10.09 4.02 4.16
C SER A 196 11.06 2.83 4.17
N LEU A 197 10.62 1.65 3.72
CA LEU A 197 11.48 0.47 3.61
C LEU A 197 12.63 0.66 2.60
N LEU A 198 12.42 1.45 1.54
CA LEU A 198 13.50 1.80 0.60
C LEU A 198 14.54 2.75 1.23
N ARG A 199 14.15 3.54 2.24
CA ARG A 199 15.05 4.42 3.00
C ARG A 199 15.85 3.70 4.09
N GLU A 200 15.67 2.40 4.27
CA GLU A 200 16.41 1.57 5.22
C GLU A 200 17.47 0.69 4.54
N GLN A 201 18.27 -0.05 5.29
CA GLN A 201 19.22 -0.99 4.70
C GLN A 201 18.47 -2.19 4.11
N ILE A 202 18.40 -2.28 2.77
CA ILE A 202 17.68 -3.33 2.07
C ILE A 202 18.60 -4.12 1.13
N LYS A 203 18.46 -5.45 1.16
CA LYS A 203 19.13 -6.35 0.22
C LYS A 203 18.42 -6.34 -1.13
N LEU A 204 19.17 -6.59 -2.21
CA LEU A 204 18.65 -6.62 -3.58
C LEU A 204 17.35 -7.45 -3.76
N PRO A 205 17.19 -8.66 -3.21
CA PRO A 205 15.96 -9.45 -3.40
C PRO A 205 14.72 -8.81 -2.77
N SER A 206 14.87 -8.20 -1.60
CA SER A 206 13.77 -7.49 -0.93
C SER A 206 13.47 -6.18 -1.66
N CYS A 207 14.49 -5.50 -2.17
CA CYS A 207 14.32 -4.30 -2.98
C CYS A 207 13.54 -4.57 -4.27
N LEU A 208 13.86 -5.67 -4.98
CA LEU A 208 13.12 -6.13 -6.15
C LEU A 208 11.64 -6.39 -5.83
N LYS A 209 11.35 -7.00 -4.68
CA LYS A 209 9.96 -7.21 -4.23
C LYS A 209 9.24 -5.89 -3.97
N VAL A 210 9.86 -4.96 -3.26
CA VAL A 210 9.27 -3.64 -2.94
C VAL A 210 8.99 -2.84 -4.21
N ILE A 211 9.95 -2.75 -5.13
CA ILE A 211 9.75 -2.10 -6.43
C ILE A 211 8.71 -2.83 -7.28
N GLY A 212 8.69 -4.16 -7.22
CA GLY A 212 7.66 -4.97 -7.88
C GLY A 212 6.25 -4.67 -7.36
N TYR A 213 6.09 -4.47 -6.04
CA TYR A 213 4.82 -4.03 -5.48
C TYR A 213 4.46 -2.61 -5.91
N LEU A 214 5.42 -1.67 -5.90
CA LEU A 214 5.18 -0.31 -6.37
C LEU A 214 4.78 -0.25 -7.85
N ARG A 215 5.37 -1.08 -8.72
CA ARG A 215 4.94 -1.23 -10.12
C ARG A 215 3.51 -1.77 -10.21
N ARG A 216 3.17 -2.80 -9.42
CA ARG A 216 1.83 -3.39 -9.42
C ARG A 216 0.76 -2.41 -8.91
N MET A 217 1.11 -1.52 -7.99
CA MET A 217 0.20 -0.48 -7.50
C MET A 217 -0.11 0.59 -8.56
N GLU A 218 0.65 0.65 -9.66
CA GLU A 218 0.49 1.63 -10.74
C GLU A 218 0.47 3.10 -10.24
N ALA A 219 1.11 3.36 -9.10
CA ALA A 219 1.10 4.67 -8.45
C ALA A 219 2.08 5.68 -9.06
N PHE A 220 3.09 5.18 -9.79
CA PHE A 220 4.16 5.97 -10.40
C PHE A 220 4.41 5.48 -11.82
N ASP A 221 4.76 6.40 -12.72
CA ASP A 221 5.34 6.02 -14.01
C ASP A 221 6.75 5.43 -13.82
N GLU A 222 7.26 4.65 -14.77
CA GLU A 222 8.57 3.99 -14.63
C GLU A 222 9.71 5.03 -14.46
N ALA A 223 9.58 6.20 -15.07
CA ALA A 223 10.51 7.32 -14.89
C ALA A 223 10.44 7.91 -13.46
N GLU A 224 9.23 8.07 -12.91
CA GLU A 224 9.02 8.56 -11.54
C GLU A 224 9.50 7.53 -10.51
N LEU A 225 9.27 6.25 -10.76
CA LEU A 225 9.69 5.15 -9.90
C LEU A 225 11.22 5.07 -9.78
N ARG A 226 11.94 5.30 -10.87
CA ARG A 226 13.41 5.43 -10.88
C ARG A 226 13.88 6.58 -9.99
N LEU A 227 13.23 7.74 -10.09
CA LEU A 227 13.55 8.90 -9.29
C LEU A 227 13.22 8.66 -7.80
N VAL A 228 12.04 8.13 -7.50
CA VAL A 228 11.62 7.78 -6.12
C VAL A 228 12.58 6.77 -5.50
N PHE A 229 13.05 5.78 -6.26
CA PHE A 229 14.08 4.86 -5.80
C PHE A 229 15.36 5.61 -5.45
N LEU A 230 15.93 6.40 -6.37
CA LEU A 230 17.19 7.11 -6.12
C LEU A 230 17.06 8.11 -4.96
N LEU A 231 15.99 8.89 -4.89
CA LEU A 231 15.74 9.83 -3.79
C LEU A 231 15.60 9.12 -2.44
N SER A 232 14.93 7.97 -2.41
CA SER A 232 14.78 7.18 -1.17
C SER A 232 16.12 6.59 -0.73
N ARG A 233 16.93 6.11 -1.67
CA ARG A 233 18.27 5.59 -1.40
C ARG A 233 19.28 6.68 -1.04
N ASP A 234 19.17 7.86 -1.65
CA ASP A 234 19.97 9.04 -1.30
C ASP A 234 19.65 9.49 0.12
N ALA A 235 18.36 9.58 0.49
CA ALA A 235 17.96 9.89 1.86
C ALA A 235 18.57 8.92 2.89
N TYR A 236 18.67 7.63 2.55
CA TYR A 236 19.39 6.64 3.35
C TYR A 236 20.89 6.95 3.44
N LEU A 237 21.56 7.20 2.32
CA LEU A 237 22.98 7.56 2.28
C LEU A 237 23.28 8.82 3.10
N GLN A 238 22.48 9.87 2.95
CA GLN A 238 22.60 11.11 3.71
C GLN A 238 22.43 10.89 5.21
N SER A 239 21.50 10.01 5.62
CA SER A 239 21.33 9.68 7.04
C SER A 239 22.58 9.01 7.65
N LEU A 240 23.28 8.20 6.86
CA LEU A 240 24.55 7.58 7.28
C LEU A 240 25.67 8.61 7.37
N ILE A 241 25.76 9.52 6.40
CA ILE A 241 26.76 10.61 6.41
C ILE A 241 26.54 11.51 7.63
N HIS A 242 25.28 11.87 7.93
CA HIS A 242 24.94 12.67 9.11
C HIS A 242 25.34 11.99 10.43
N THR A 243 25.32 10.65 10.46
CA THR A 243 25.78 9.90 11.63
C THR A 243 27.29 10.05 11.84
N ILE A 244 28.07 10.15 10.77
CA ILE A 244 29.53 10.34 10.81
C ILE A 244 29.91 11.79 11.11
N ASP A 245 29.06 12.77 10.85
CA ASP A 245 29.39 14.20 11.09
C ASP A 245 29.84 14.49 12.53
N LYS A 246 29.48 13.64 13.50
CA LYS A 246 29.97 13.71 14.89
C LYS A 246 31.48 13.51 15.03
N GLU A 247 32.12 12.83 14.08
CA GLU A 247 33.55 12.49 14.06
C GLU A 247 34.40 13.49 13.25
N ARG A 248 33.83 14.62 12.81
CA ARG A 248 34.54 15.68 12.05
C ARG A 248 35.80 16.26 12.73
N LYS A 249 35.99 15.99 14.02
CA LYS A 249 37.17 16.46 14.79
C LYS A 249 38.49 15.88 14.29
N ASP A 250 38.47 14.65 13.76
CA ASP A 250 39.65 13.95 13.26
C ASP A 250 39.55 13.83 11.72
N PRO A 251 40.17 14.74 10.94
CA PRO A 251 39.99 14.81 9.48
C PRO A 251 40.33 13.50 8.75
N VAL A 252 41.41 12.82 9.16
CA VAL A 252 41.87 11.57 8.52
C VAL A 252 40.89 10.42 8.79
N HIS A 253 40.41 10.30 10.04
CA HIS A 253 39.47 9.24 10.41
C HIS A 253 38.10 9.47 9.76
N TYR A 254 37.60 10.72 9.82
CA TYR A 254 36.38 11.14 9.17
C TYR A 254 36.40 10.82 7.67
N LEU A 255 37.45 11.24 6.96
CA LEU A 255 37.54 11.05 5.52
C LEU A 255 37.61 9.58 5.13
N LYS A 256 38.38 8.74 5.85
CA LYS A 256 38.42 7.30 5.61
C LYS A 256 37.05 6.64 5.78
N LYS A 257 36.35 6.97 6.86
CA LYS A 257 35.01 6.42 7.14
C LYS A 257 33.98 6.89 6.13
N TRP A 258 34.03 8.16 5.72
CA TRP A 258 33.18 8.71 4.68
C TRP A 258 33.40 7.97 3.35
N ILE A 259 34.66 7.72 2.97
CA ILE A 259 35.00 6.97 1.74
C ILE A 259 34.52 5.52 1.82
N ASP A 260 34.58 4.88 2.98
CA ASP A 260 34.05 3.52 3.14
C ASP A 260 32.54 3.46 2.98
N ILE A 261 31.79 4.38 3.61
CA ILE A 261 30.33 4.50 3.44
C ILE A 261 29.97 4.81 1.99
N PHE A 262 30.66 5.77 1.37
CA PHE A 262 30.48 6.08 -0.04
C PHE A 262 30.73 4.83 -0.90
N ARG A 263 31.86 4.14 -0.72
CA ARG A 263 32.21 2.96 -1.51
C ARG A 263 31.18 1.85 -1.39
N GLU A 264 30.73 1.52 -0.18
CA GLU A 264 29.80 0.42 0.06
C GLU A 264 28.38 0.77 -0.42
N HIS A 265 27.83 1.88 0.08
CA HIS A 265 26.41 2.18 -0.13
C HIS A 265 26.13 2.78 -1.50
N PHE A 266 27.00 3.65 -2.04
CA PHE A 266 26.79 4.17 -3.40
C PHE A 266 26.92 3.04 -4.43
N PHE A 267 27.87 2.12 -4.24
CA PHE A 267 28.02 0.95 -5.13
C PHE A 267 26.77 0.06 -5.10
N ASP A 268 26.24 -0.22 -3.91
CA ASP A 268 24.99 -0.96 -3.76
C ASP A 268 23.82 -0.25 -4.44
N ILE A 269 23.71 1.07 -4.34
CA ILE A 269 22.63 1.84 -4.99
C ILE A 269 22.73 1.75 -6.51
N VAL A 270 23.91 1.96 -7.08
CA VAL A 270 24.11 1.92 -8.53
C VAL A 270 23.89 0.51 -9.07
N THR A 271 24.37 -0.53 -8.38
CA THR A 271 24.18 -1.93 -8.78
C THR A 271 22.72 -2.38 -8.64
N GLN A 272 22.03 -1.99 -7.56
CA GLN A 272 20.59 -2.23 -7.39
C GLN A 272 19.78 -1.53 -8.49
N TYR A 273 20.04 -0.25 -8.75
CA TYR A 273 19.37 0.49 -9.83
C TYR A 273 19.53 -0.21 -11.16
N ARG A 274 20.78 -0.55 -11.53
CA ARG A 274 21.05 -1.25 -12.79
C ARG A 274 20.34 -2.59 -12.83
N THR A 275 20.31 -3.35 -11.76
CA THR A 275 19.65 -4.68 -11.75
C THR A 275 18.12 -4.57 -11.85
N ILE A 276 17.52 -3.57 -11.20
CA ILE A 276 16.05 -3.38 -11.14
C ILE A 276 15.49 -2.77 -12.43
N PHE A 277 16.27 -1.92 -13.09
CA PHE A 277 15.85 -1.11 -14.24
C PHE A 277 16.61 -1.45 -15.54
N ALA A 278 17.41 -2.53 -15.58
CA ALA A 278 18.17 -2.96 -16.76
C ALA A 278 17.28 -3.37 -17.94
N ASP A 279 16.04 -3.79 -17.70
CA ASP A 279 15.16 -4.37 -18.72
C ASP A 279 14.72 -3.37 -19.82
N ASP A 280 14.91 -2.05 -19.63
CA ASP A 280 14.62 -1.05 -20.66
C ASP A 280 15.79 -0.80 -21.64
N VAL A 281 16.99 -1.31 -21.33
CA VAL A 281 18.15 -1.17 -22.20
C VAL A 281 18.27 -2.44 -23.05
N GLY A 282 17.44 -2.51 -24.09
CA GLY A 282 17.61 -3.49 -25.16
C GLY A 282 19.05 -3.46 -25.67
N GLY A 283 19.80 -4.51 -25.32
CA GLY A 283 21.07 -4.87 -25.94
C GLY A 283 22.28 -4.05 -25.51
N LEU A 284 22.82 -4.29 -24.32
CA LEU A 284 24.27 -4.28 -24.05
C LEU A 284 24.55 -5.23 -22.88
N ALA A 285 24.65 -6.51 -23.19
CA ALA A 285 25.06 -7.54 -22.26
C ALA A 285 26.52 -7.33 -21.84
N SER A 286 26.72 -6.80 -20.64
CA SER A 286 27.85 -7.17 -19.80
C SER A 286 27.28 -7.99 -18.65
N THR A 287 27.32 -9.31 -18.81
CA THR A 287 26.92 -10.29 -17.79
C THR A 287 27.60 -10.04 -16.45
N PRO A 288 26.87 -10.22 -15.34
CA PRO A 288 27.37 -11.15 -14.35
C PRO A 288 26.28 -12.14 -13.88
N ILE A 289 26.46 -13.42 -14.23
CA ILE A 289 26.33 -14.68 -13.46
C ILE A 289 25.14 -14.94 -12.50
N TYR A 290 24.24 -14.00 -12.17
CA TYR A 290 23.11 -14.27 -11.26
C TYR A 290 21.75 -14.20 -11.97
N SER A 291 21.57 -14.97 -13.03
CA SER A 291 20.26 -15.17 -13.68
C SER A 291 19.82 -16.63 -13.60
N SER A 292 19.39 -17.06 -12.41
CA SER A 292 18.68 -18.33 -12.24
C SER A 292 17.61 -18.24 -11.15
N PHE A 293 16.77 -17.21 -11.23
CA PHE A 293 15.43 -17.22 -10.62
C PHE A 293 14.47 -16.49 -11.55
N ILE A 294 14.28 -17.08 -12.73
CA ILE A 294 13.17 -16.76 -13.62
C ILE A 294 11.92 -17.35 -12.96
N ILE A 295 11.05 -16.48 -12.44
CA ILE A 295 9.67 -16.82 -12.12
C ILE A 295 8.96 -17.04 -13.46
N PRO A 296 8.37 -18.21 -13.74
CA PRO A 296 7.69 -18.44 -15.00
C PRO A 296 6.34 -17.71 -14.98
N ARG A 297 6.14 -16.77 -15.92
CA ARG A 297 4.82 -16.22 -16.20
C ARG A 297 4.08 -17.21 -17.10
N SER A 298 2.93 -17.69 -16.63
CA SER A 298 2.04 -18.63 -17.34
C SER A 298 1.36 -17.98 -18.56
N PRO A 299 0.83 -18.79 -19.50
CA PRO A 299 0.59 -18.38 -20.89
C PRO A 299 -0.77 -17.71 -21.07
N SER A 300 -0.81 -16.62 -21.83
CA SER A 300 -2.05 -16.06 -22.38
C SER A 300 -2.00 -16.10 -23.91
N SER A 301 -3.19 -16.33 -24.47
CA SER A 301 -3.50 -16.99 -25.74
C SER A 301 -2.94 -16.39 -27.04
N PRO A 302 -2.87 -17.23 -28.11
CA PRO A 302 -2.40 -16.84 -29.42
C PRO A 302 -3.53 -16.20 -30.22
N TRP A 303 -3.42 -14.91 -30.51
CA TRP A 303 -3.85 -14.23 -31.74
C TRP A 303 -3.67 -12.73 -31.53
N THR A 304 -2.53 -12.20 -31.95
CA THR A 304 -2.45 -10.86 -32.52
C THR A 304 -1.43 -10.91 -33.63
N THR A 305 -1.96 -10.82 -34.83
CA THR A 305 -1.29 -10.76 -36.12
C THR A 305 -0.30 -9.59 -36.16
N ALA A 306 0.84 -9.87 -36.78
CA ALA A 306 1.84 -8.90 -37.18
C ALA A 306 1.21 -7.67 -37.85
N SER A 307 1.54 -6.50 -37.31
CA SER A 307 1.61 -5.27 -38.09
C SER A 307 2.82 -4.49 -37.59
N SER A 308 3.87 -4.56 -38.39
CA SER A 308 4.92 -3.56 -38.48
C SER A 308 4.26 -2.22 -38.79
N ASP A 309 4.46 -1.20 -37.93
CA ASP A 309 4.80 0.16 -38.37
C ASP A 309 5.03 1.12 -37.20
N SER A 310 6.22 1.75 -37.25
CA SER A 310 6.59 3.07 -36.72
C SER A 310 6.13 3.48 -35.31
N ASN A 311 6.94 3.18 -34.28
CA ASN A 311 6.98 3.97 -33.03
C ASN A 311 8.34 3.90 -32.30
N GLU A 312 9.46 3.88 -33.04
CA GLU A 312 10.81 3.83 -32.46
C GLU A 312 11.31 5.17 -31.86
N TYR A 313 10.71 6.30 -32.22
CA TYR A 313 11.18 7.62 -31.76
C TYR A 313 10.72 8.01 -30.35
N SER A 314 9.61 7.45 -29.84
CA SER A 314 9.12 7.73 -28.47
C SER A 314 9.85 6.91 -27.39
N SER A 315 10.34 5.72 -27.74
CA SER A 315 11.09 4.86 -26.82
C SER A 315 12.51 5.39 -26.62
N GLY A 316 13.14 5.97 -27.65
CA GLY A 316 14.46 6.59 -27.53
C GLY A 316 14.52 7.77 -26.55
N ARG A 317 13.45 8.57 -26.46
CA ARG A 317 13.38 9.73 -25.55
C ARG A 317 13.20 9.34 -24.08
N ARG A 318 12.38 8.31 -23.80
CA ARG A 318 12.20 7.75 -22.46
C ARG A 318 13.43 6.97 -21.98
N ASN A 319 14.12 6.29 -22.89
CA ASN A 319 15.35 5.58 -22.58
C ASN A 319 16.52 6.54 -22.27
N LEU A 320 16.61 7.67 -22.97
CA LEU A 320 17.58 8.72 -22.65
C LEU A 320 17.39 9.26 -21.22
N THR A 321 16.14 9.49 -20.79
CA THR A 321 15.84 9.97 -19.44
C THR A 321 16.18 8.96 -18.35
N ALA A 322 16.04 7.66 -18.63
CA ALA A 322 16.36 6.61 -17.65
C ALA A 322 17.86 6.48 -17.37
N THR A 323 18.68 6.59 -18.42
CA THR A 323 20.15 6.62 -18.28
C THR A 323 20.65 7.97 -17.77
N SER A 324 19.99 9.07 -18.12
CA SER A 324 20.38 10.40 -17.64
C SER A 324 20.14 10.55 -16.14
N VAL A 325 19.04 10.03 -15.59
CA VAL A 325 18.72 10.18 -14.15
C VAL A 325 19.79 9.53 -13.26
N LEU A 326 20.30 8.35 -13.62
CA LEU A 326 21.42 7.74 -12.87
C LEU A 326 22.73 8.50 -13.08
N ALA A 327 22.98 9.03 -14.28
CA ALA A 327 24.16 9.83 -14.56
C ALA A 327 24.14 11.15 -13.76
N ASP A 328 23.02 11.86 -13.75
CA ASP A 328 22.81 13.10 -12.99
C ASP A 328 22.96 12.85 -11.49
N TYR A 329 22.37 11.77 -10.98
CA TYR A 329 22.56 11.35 -9.58
C TYR A 329 24.03 11.04 -9.28
N THR A 330 24.73 10.34 -10.17
CA THR A 330 26.15 10.06 -10.02
C THR A 330 26.97 11.34 -9.96
N ILE A 331 26.69 12.32 -10.82
CA ILE A 331 27.35 13.63 -10.80
C ILE A 331 27.11 14.33 -9.47
N HIS A 332 25.87 14.36 -8.97
CA HIS A 332 25.54 14.96 -7.67
C HIS A 332 26.33 14.33 -6.52
N ILE A 333 26.41 13.00 -6.45
CA ILE A 333 27.18 12.32 -5.39
C ILE A 333 28.68 12.56 -5.55
N LEU A 334 29.20 12.60 -6.78
CA LEU A 334 30.62 12.92 -7.03
C LEU A 334 30.94 14.36 -6.65
N ASP A 335 30.02 15.30 -6.85
CA ASP A 335 30.15 16.69 -6.39
C ASP A 335 30.27 16.76 -4.86
N GLN A 336 29.44 15.98 -4.14
CA GLN A 336 29.57 15.83 -2.68
C GLN A 336 30.93 15.25 -2.26
N LEU A 337 31.42 14.20 -2.95
CA LEU A 337 32.75 13.64 -2.71
C LEU A 337 33.84 14.71 -2.89
N THR A 338 33.78 15.49 -3.98
CA THR A 338 34.77 16.54 -4.24
C THR A 338 34.69 17.67 -3.23
N SER A 339 33.48 18.06 -2.78
CA SER A 339 33.30 19.06 -1.73
C SER A 339 33.91 18.61 -0.40
N VAL A 340 33.69 17.34 -0.01
CA VAL A 340 34.27 16.78 1.21
C VAL A 340 35.80 16.71 1.10
N LEU A 341 36.33 16.31 -0.05
CA LEU A 341 37.78 16.31 -0.28
C LEU A 341 38.38 17.72 -0.23
N ALA A 342 37.71 18.71 -0.81
CA ALA A 342 38.16 20.11 -0.76
C ALA A 342 38.20 20.66 0.68
N GLU A 343 37.25 20.27 1.54
CA GLU A 343 37.19 20.69 2.94
C GLU A 343 38.28 20.02 3.80
N PHE A 344 38.44 18.70 3.70
CA PHE A 344 39.26 17.93 4.64
C PHE A 344 40.70 17.66 4.18
N THR A 345 40.97 17.59 2.87
CA THR A 345 42.31 17.28 2.34
C THR A 345 43.37 18.34 2.73
N PRO A 346 43.07 19.65 2.75
CA PRO A 346 44.03 20.68 3.20
C PRO A 346 44.41 20.58 4.68
N LEU A 347 43.55 20.01 5.52
CA LEU A 347 43.77 19.88 6.97
C LEU A 347 44.77 18.77 7.32
N ILE A 348 45.01 17.83 6.40
CA ILE A 348 45.89 16.69 6.64
C ILE A 348 47.35 17.12 6.44
N THR A 349 48.18 16.94 7.47
CA THR A 349 49.61 17.29 7.44
C THR A 349 50.53 16.10 7.16
N ASP A 350 50.05 14.88 7.39
CA ASP A 350 50.82 13.65 7.23
C ASP A 350 50.68 13.07 5.82
N THR A 351 51.83 12.79 5.18
CA THR A 351 51.87 12.27 3.81
C THR A 351 51.53 10.77 3.76
N GLN A 352 51.77 10.00 4.83
CA GLN A 352 51.39 8.59 4.89
C GLN A 352 49.87 8.42 4.93
N SER A 353 49.20 9.23 5.74
CA SER A 353 47.74 9.30 5.82
C SER A 353 47.12 9.70 4.48
N LEU A 354 47.65 10.72 3.81
CA LEU A 354 47.22 11.10 2.46
C LEU A 354 47.37 9.95 1.45
N SER A 355 48.48 9.21 1.50
CA SER A 355 48.74 8.10 0.58
C SER A 355 47.77 6.95 0.80
N SER A 356 47.48 6.64 2.07
CA SER A 356 46.48 5.65 2.46
C SER A 356 45.09 6.03 1.92
N ILE A 357 44.68 7.29 2.07
CA ILE A 357 43.38 7.78 1.59
C ILE A 357 43.32 7.76 0.05
N LEU A 358 44.36 8.26 -0.62
CA LEU A 358 44.45 8.26 -2.08
C LEU A 358 44.38 6.83 -2.63
N THR A 359 45.10 5.90 -2.02
CA THR A 359 45.06 4.48 -2.38
C THR A 359 43.65 3.91 -2.26
N GLN A 360 42.95 4.20 -1.16
CA GLN A 360 41.56 3.78 -0.94
C GLN A 360 40.62 4.37 -2.01
N LEU A 361 40.79 5.65 -2.38
CA LEU A 361 40.02 6.30 -3.45
C LEU A 361 40.34 5.74 -4.84
N MET A 362 41.59 5.36 -5.10
CA MET A 362 41.99 4.74 -6.37
C MET A 362 41.38 3.33 -6.53
N TYR A 363 41.41 2.52 -5.47
CA TYR A 363 40.71 1.23 -5.46
C TYR A 363 39.19 1.40 -5.56
N CYS A 364 38.64 2.41 -4.87
CA CYS A 364 37.24 2.78 -4.97
C CYS A 364 36.88 3.12 -6.43
N GLY A 365 37.55 4.08 -7.05
CA GLY A 365 37.33 4.45 -8.46
C GLY A 365 37.53 3.30 -9.44
N MET A 366 38.50 2.41 -9.20
CA MET A 366 38.67 1.19 -10.01
C MET A 366 37.45 0.25 -9.89
N SER A 367 36.89 0.08 -8.70
CA SER A 367 35.69 -0.75 -8.49
C SER A 367 34.46 -0.15 -9.18
N PHE A 368 34.28 1.16 -9.10
CA PHE A 368 33.21 1.89 -9.80
C PHE A 368 33.38 1.91 -11.32
N GLY A 369 34.62 1.84 -11.82
CA GLY A 369 34.90 1.72 -13.25
C GLY A 369 34.23 0.50 -13.89
N ARG A 370 34.04 -0.59 -13.14
CA ARG A 370 33.28 -1.78 -13.59
C ARG A 370 31.79 -1.49 -13.81
N VAL A 371 31.26 -0.47 -13.15
CA VAL A 371 29.87 -0.02 -13.22
C VAL A 371 29.71 1.20 -14.15
N GLY A 372 30.80 1.59 -14.82
CA GLY A 372 30.84 2.69 -15.79
C GLY A 372 31.05 4.08 -15.18
N VAL A 373 31.51 4.17 -13.92
CA VAL A 373 31.80 5.44 -13.24
C VAL A 373 33.27 5.49 -12.87
N ASP A 374 34.05 6.39 -13.50
CA ASP A 374 35.47 6.59 -13.16
C ASP A 374 35.74 8.05 -12.79
N PHE A 375 35.91 8.30 -11.50
CA PHE A 375 36.13 9.64 -10.94
C PHE A 375 37.58 9.89 -10.52
N ARG A 376 38.52 8.95 -10.80
CA ARG A 376 39.90 9.05 -10.30
C ARG A 376 40.59 10.36 -10.72
N HIS A 377 40.35 10.80 -11.96
CA HIS A 377 40.87 12.06 -12.51
C HIS A 377 40.35 13.31 -11.79
N LEU A 378 39.16 13.25 -11.20
CA LEU A 378 38.57 14.38 -10.46
C LEU A 378 39.21 14.54 -9.07
N VAL A 379 39.75 13.46 -8.52
CA VAL A 379 40.25 13.40 -7.15
C VAL A 379 41.74 13.73 -7.06
N THR A 380 42.53 13.43 -8.10
CA THR A 380 44.01 13.57 -8.05
C THR A 380 44.46 14.98 -7.69
N GLY A 381 43.84 16.02 -8.27
CA GLY A 381 44.24 17.42 -8.07
C GLY A 381 44.28 17.85 -6.60
N TYR A 382 43.33 17.41 -5.78
CA TYR A 382 43.28 17.73 -4.35
C TYR A 382 44.49 17.17 -3.57
N PHE A 383 44.98 15.99 -3.96
CA PHE A 383 46.15 15.38 -3.33
C PHE A 383 47.46 16.00 -3.84
N GLU A 384 47.51 16.45 -5.10
CA GLU A 384 48.66 17.18 -5.63
C GLU A 384 48.88 18.48 -4.87
N GLU A 385 47.84 19.29 -4.68
CA GLU A 385 47.91 20.54 -3.91
C GLU A 385 48.31 20.30 -2.45
N ALA A 386 47.81 19.24 -1.82
CA ALA A 386 48.17 18.90 -0.44
C ALA A 386 49.63 18.47 -0.30
N VAL A 387 50.13 17.63 -1.22
CA VAL A 387 51.55 17.22 -1.25
C VAL A 387 52.44 18.43 -1.49
N GLU A 388 52.09 19.29 -2.44
CA GLU A 388 52.82 20.52 -2.71
C GLU A 388 52.91 21.39 -1.45
N ARG A 389 51.79 21.63 -0.76
CA ARG A 389 51.75 22.39 0.50
C ARG A 389 52.63 21.80 1.59
N ILE A 390 52.56 20.49 1.82
CA ILE A 390 53.35 19.80 2.86
C ILE A 390 54.84 19.94 2.57
N VAL A 391 55.25 19.66 1.34
CA VAL A 391 56.67 19.74 0.93
C VAL A 391 57.18 21.18 0.98
N LYS A 392 56.39 22.14 0.47
CA LYS A 392 56.68 23.58 0.57
C LYS A 392 56.95 23.99 2.01
N LYS A 393 56.09 23.56 2.93
CA LYS A 393 56.20 23.87 4.36
C LYS A 393 57.47 23.26 4.96
N ILE A 394 57.73 21.96 4.76
CA ILE A 394 58.92 21.28 5.30
C ILE A 394 60.22 21.96 4.80
N ILE A 395 60.30 22.28 3.50
CA ILE A 395 61.47 22.93 2.92
C ILE A 395 61.63 24.36 3.44
N SER A 396 60.55 25.13 3.52
CA SER A 396 60.59 26.50 4.03
C SER A 396 60.97 26.54 5.51
N ASP A 397 60.36 25.71 6.35
CA ASP A 397 60.64 25.63 7.79
C ASP A 397 62.10 25.21 8.02
N GLY A 398 62.58 24.18 7.31
CA GLY A 398 63.97 23.76 7.38
C GLY A 398 64.96 24.83 6.90
N THR A 399 64.58 25.61 5.89
CA THR A 399 65.40 26.74 5.42
C THR A 399 65.42 27.85 6.47
N GLN A 400 64.29 28.20 7.09
CA GLN A 400 64.23 29.25 8.12
C GLN A 400 65.05 28.88 9.36
N VAL A 401 64.92 27.64 9.86
CA VAL A 401 65.75 27.14 10.97
C VAL A 401 67.24 27.27 10.64
N PHE A 402 67.63 26.93 9.40
CA PHE A 402 69.00 27.13 8.93
C PHE A 402 69.42 28.61 8.95
N LEU A 403 68.58 29.55 8.48
CA LEU A 403 68.91 30.98 8.50
C LEU A 403 69.03 31.51 9.94
N ASP A 404 68.15 31.07 10.84
CA ASP A 404 68.14 31.50 12.25
C ASP A 404 69.40 31.03 12.98
N GLU A 405 69.74 29.74 12.86
CA GLU A 405 70.97 29.20 13.46
C GLU A 405 72.23 29.81 12.85
N LEU A 406 72.24 30.06 11.54
CA LEU A 406 73.37 30.70 10.88
C LEU A 406 73.53 32.15 11.38
N ASN A 407 72.45 32.89 11.52
CA ASN A 407 72.48 34.25 12.09
C ASN A 407 72.92 34.26 13.55
N GLU A 408 72.51 33.28 14.35
CA GLU A 408 72.97 33.12 15.72
C GLU A 408 74.47 32.78 15.78
N ALA A 409 74.94 31.86 14.94
CA ALA A 409 76.35 31.55 14.80
C ALA A 409 77.18 32.78 14.41
N ILE A 410 76.71 33.59 13.44
CA ILE A 410 77.36 34.85 13.05
C ILE A 410 77.39 35.86 14.21
N LYS A 411 76.31 35.99 14.99
CA LYS A 411 76.28 36.88 16.16
C LYS A 411 77.29 36.46 17.23
N ASN A 412 77.46 35.15 17.43
CA ASN A 412 78.40 34.58 18.41
C ASN A 412 79.87 34.68 17.96
N VAL A 413 80.14 34.85 16.65
CA VAL A 413 81.49 35.11 16.10
C VAL A 413 82.03 36.50 16.48
N ASN A 414 81.17 37.45 16.87
CA ASN A 414 81.57 38.81 17.26
C ASN A 414 82.17 38.93 18.67
N ILE A 415 82.54 37.83 19.33
CA ILE A 415 83.32 37.86 20.58
C ILE A 415 84.81 37.75 20.21
N PRO A 416 85.59 38.85 20.28
CA PRO A 416 86.92 38.93 19.63
C PRO A 416 88.02 37.98 20.16
N ASN A 417 87.76 37.17 21.19
CA ASN A 417 88.82 36.46 21.91
C ASN A 417 88.95 34.95 21.62
N THR A 418 88.16 34.37 20.70
CA THR A 418 88.25 32.92 20.41
C THR A 418 88.99 32.61 19.10
N TRP A 419 89.20 33.59 18.21
CA TRP A 419 89.92 33.34 16.95
C TRP A 419 91.44 33.37 17.08
N MET A 420 91.96 33.95 18.17
CA MET A 420 93.41 34.08 18.38
C MET A 420 94.02 32.97 19.25
N ILE A 421 93.21 32.03 19.73
CA ILE A 421 93.65 30.86 20.52
C ILE A 421 92.96 29.62 19.99
N SER A 422 93.44 29.07 18.88
CA SER A 422 93.31 27.63 18.58
C SER A 422 94.16 27.25 17.37
N ASP A 423 95.47 27.30 17.59
CA ASP A 423 96.35 26.34 16.92
C ASP A 423 95.92 24.92 17.32
N LYS A 424 95.56 24.11 16.31
CA LYS A 424 95.61 22.64 16.30
C LYS A 424 95.27 21.93 17.63
N LYS A 425 93.98 21.92 18.00
CA LYS A 425 93.34 20.76 18.67
C LYS A 425 91.84 21.00 18.80
N SER A 426 91.08 20.10 18.19
CA SER A 426 89.72 19.68 18.56
C SER A 426 89.20 20.28 19.88
N VAL A 427 88.38 21.34 19.80
CA VAL A 427 87.55 21.77 20.92
C VAL A 427 86.34 20.85 20.95
N ASN A 428 86.38 19.90 21.88
CA ASN A 428 85.23 19.11 22.28
C ASN A 428 84.14 20.05 22.81
N LEU A 429 83.08 20.24 22.02
CA LEU A 429 81.81 20.84 22.46
C LEU A 429 80.74 19.79 22.77
N PHE A 430 81.12 18.51 22.83
CA PHE A 430 80.25 17.40 23.26
C PHE A 430 80.36 17.19 24.76
N GLU A 431 79.68 18.03 25.54
CA GLU A 431 79.32 17.66 26.91
C GLU A 431 77.90 18.14 27.22
N SER A 432 76.92 17.73 26.40
CA SER A 432 75.51 17.67 26.76
C SER A 432 74.67 17.17 25.58
N ILE A 433 74.47 15.85 25.46
CA ILE A 433 73.21 15.22 25.00
C ILE A 433 73.26 13.74 25.43
N PRO A 434 72.18 13.16 26.01
CA PRO A 434 72.16 11.79 26.50
C PRO A 434 72.13 10.75 25.36
N SER A 435 72.83 9.63 25.59
CA SER A 435 72.86 8.44 24.75
C SER A 435 71.47 7.90 24.38
N ILE A 436 71.15 7.86 23.09
CA ILE A 436 70.18 6.90 22.54
C ILE A 436 70.84 6.18 21.36
N ARG A 437 71.40 5.01 21.68
CA ARG A 437 71.93 4.03 20.73
C ARG A 437 70.82 3.02 20.43
N PRO A 438 70.39 2.81 19.18
CA PRO A 438 69.66 1.60 18.83
C PRO A 438 70.67 0.50 18.50
N SER A 439 70.59 -0.61 19.23
CA SER A 439 71.33 -1.84 18.99
C SER A 439 70.81 -2.54 17.74
N SER A 440 71.64 -2.66 16.69
CA SER A 440 71.36 -3.56 15.57
C SER A 440 72.11 -4.88 15.77
N SER A 441 71.38 -5.91 16.21
CA SER A 441 71.78 -7.30 16.12
C SER A 441 71.28 -7.90 14.80
N SER A 442 72.18 -8.32 13.93
CA SER A 442 72.04 -9.58 13.18
C SER A 442 73.30 -9.86 12.36
N SER A 443 73.88 -11.00 12.65
CA SER A 443 74.90 -11.72 11.88
C SER A 443 74.41 -12.12 10.49
N ILE A 444 75.30 -12.11 9.49
CA ILE A 444 75.55 -13.24 8.56
C ILE A 444 76.80 -13.00 7.70
N SER A 445 77.48 -14.11 7.49
CA SER A 445 78.78 -14.38 6.87
C SER A 445 78.86 -14.21 5.34
N SER A 446 80.06 -13.80 4.90
CA SER A 446 80.78 -14.06 3.64
C SER A 446 80.10 -14.87 2.51
N THR A 447 79.99 -14.30 1.30
CA THR A 447 80.64 -14.81 0.07
C THR A 447 80.48 -13.83 -1.10
N ASN A 448 81.49 -13.81 -1.98
CA ASN A 448 81.66 -12.92 -3.13
C ASN A 448 80.59 -13.08 -4.23
N SER A 449 80.09 -11.98 -4.80
CA SER A 449 79.92 -11.80 -6.26
C SER A 449 79.31 -10.43 -6.64
N SER A 450 79.88 -9.84 -7.70
CA SER A 450 79.33 -8.83 -8.64
C SER A 450 78.75 -7.51 -8.10
N THR A 451 79.52 -6.44 -8.36
CA THR A 451 79.08 -5.09 -8.77
C THR A 451 77.59 -4.77 -8.66
N THR A 452 77.20 -4.23 -7.51
CA THR A 452 76.16 -3.21 -7.41
C THR A 452 76.70 -2.13 -6.48
N VAL A 453 76.68 -0.87 -6.91
CA VAL A 453 77.05 0.27 -6.08
C VAL A 453 75.95 0.43 -5.04
N THR A 454 76.02 -0.35 -3.98
CA THR A 454 75.30 -0.08 -2.74
C THR A 454 76.02 1.08 -2.10
N SER A 455 75.55 2.30 -2.34
CA SER A 455 75.91 3.44 -1.51
C SER A 455 75.43 3.12 -0.10
N SER A 456 76.29 2.51 0.71
CA SER A 456 76.10 2.44 2.15
C SER A 456 75.84 3.87 2.62
N PHE A 457 74.60 4.14 3.05
CA PHE A 457 74.18 5.36 3.73
C PHE A 457 74.91 5.42 5.09
N THR A 458 76.23 5.56 5.06
CA THR A 458 77.03 6.01 6.19
C THR A 458 76.72 7.50 6.35
N PRO A 459 76.20 7.96 7.50
CA PRO A 459 76.03 9.40 7.73
C PRO A 459 77.39 10.07 7.56
N LEU A 460 77.44 11.09 6.70
CA LEU A 460 78.65 11.84 6.43
C LEU A 460 79.10 12.53 7.71
N VAL A 461 80.18 12.02 8.33
CA VAL A 461 80.72 12.52 9.60
C VAL A 461 81.11 14.01 9.51
N ILE A 462 81.42 14.50 8.31
CA ILE A 462 81.74 15.91 8.01
C ILE A 462 80.54 16.85 8.28
N LEU A 463 79.29 16.36 8.24
CA LEU A 463 78.12 17.18 8.58
C LEU A 463 77.99 17.44 10.08
N LEU A 464 78.67 16.67 10.94
CA LEU A 464 78.72 16.96 12.39
C LEU A 464 79.51 18.23 12.69
N ASP A 465 80.47 18.59 11.83
CA ASP A 465 81.28 19.80 11.98
C ASP A 465 80.49 21.09 11.62
N TYR A 466 79.32 20.95 10.96
CA TYR A 466 78.48 22.08 10.52
C TYR A 466 77.00 21.84 10.86
N PRO A 467 76.59 22.05 12.12
CA PRO A 467 75.22 21.78 12.59
C PRO A 467 74.12 22.43 11.73
N PRO A 468 74.21 23.71 11.30
CA PRO A 468 73.16 24.33 10.48
C PRO A 468 72.94 23.61 9.15
N ILE A 469 74.03 23.16 8.50
CA ILE A 469 73.95 22.43 7.22
C ILE A 469 73.35 21.03 7.45
N ALA A 470 73.61 20.41 8.60
CA ALA A 470 72.99 19.15 8.98
C ALA A 470 71.46 19.29 9.15
N TYR A 471 70.98 20.38 9.76
CA TYR A 471 69.54 20.63 9.85
C TYR A 471 68.88 20.85 8.49
N LEU A 472 69.50 21.64 7.60
CA LEU A 472 68.98 21.87 6.25
C LEU A 472 68.90 20.57 5.43
N THR A 473 69.96 19.76 5.46
CA THR A 473 70.01 18.48 4.74
C THR A 473 69.01 17.47 5.30
N ASN A 474 68.84 17.40 6.62
CA ASN A 474 67.80 16.57 7.25
C ASN A 474 66.39 17.03 6.88
N ALA A 475 66.14 18.34 6.78
CA ALA A 475 64.86 18.86 6.31
C ALA A 475 64.57 18.48 4.85
N TYR A 476 65.57 18.56 3.96
CA TYR A 476 65.42 18.12 2.57
C TYR A 476 65.24 16.61 2.46
N LEU A 477 65.96 15.81 3.25
CA LEU A 477 65.74 14.37 3.31
C LEU A 477 64.32 14.04 3.80
N THR A 478 63.82 14.76 4.79
CA THR A 478 62.44 14.62 5.28
C THR A 478 61.41 14.98 4.20
N ALA A 479 61.65 16.06 3.44
CA ALA A 479 60.81 16.45 2.32
C ALA A 479 60.82 15.40 1.20
N PHE A 480 61.99 14.87 0.82
CA PHE A 480 62.11 13.82 -0.18
C PHE A 480 61.51 12.49 0.27
N ASN A 481 61.64 12.15 1.56
CA ASN A 481 60.98 10.99 2.14
C ASN A 481 59.46 11.12 2.10
N SER A 482 58.92 12.34 2.30
CA SER A 482 57.49 12.62 2.15
C SER A 482 57.03 12.45 0.69
N LEU A 483 57.79 13.04 -0.25
CA LEU A 483 57.58 12.90 -1.70
C LEU A 483 57.64 11.45 -2.20
N ARG A 484 58.48 10.62 -1.60
CA ARG A 484 58.60 9.20 -1.98
C ARG A 484 57.27 8.44 -1.82
N VAL A 485 56.43 8.86 -0.88
CA VAL A 485 55.17 8.18 -0.55
C VAL A 485 54.07 8.55 -1.57
N ILE A 486 54.07 9.80 -2.04
CA ILE A 486 53.17 10.31 -3.08
C ILE A 486 53.97 11.28 -3.93
N ALA A 487 54.30 10.87 -5.16
CA ALA A 487 55.08 11.66 -6.10
C ALA A 487 54.25 12.02 -7.34
N PRO A 488 53.46 13.12 -7.31
CA PRO A 488 52.83 13.63 -8.50
C PRO A 488 53.89 14.14 -9.49
N THR A 489 53.85 13.64 -10.72
CA THR A 489 54.79 14.05 -11.78
C THR A 489 54.57 15.51 -12.19
N SER A 490 53.35 16.03 -12.01
CA SER A 490 52.99 17.44 -12.24
C SER A 490 53.81 18.41 -11.39
N LEU A 491 54.19 18.02 -10.17
CA LEU A 491 54.89 18.88 -9.22
C LEU A 491 56.39 19.01 -9.47
N TYR A 492 56.97 18.24 -10.40
CA TYR A 492 58.42 18.20 -10.62
C TYR A 492 59.03 19.58 -10.84
N TYR A 493 58.49 20.36 -11.80
CA TYR A 493 59.03 21.68 -12.14
C TYR A 493 58.86 22.69 -10.99
N THR A 494 57.71 22.65 -10.33
CA THR A 494 57.38 23.52 -9.18
C THR A 494 58.34 23.27 -8.02
N LEU A 495 58.63 22.01 -7.71
CA LEU A 495 59.54 21.61 -6.62
C LEU A 495 61.00 21.95 -6.93
N VAL A 496 61.45 21.74 -8.17
CA VAL A 496 62.81 22.12 -8.60
C VAL A 496 63.02 23.62 -8.47
N THR A 497 62.04 24.42 -8.93
CA THR A 497 62.10 25.88 -8.82
C THR A 497 62.16 26.32 -7.36
N LEU A 498 61.38 25.67 -6.49
CA LEU A 498 61.38 25.96 -5.07
C LEU A 498 62.72 25.63 -4.39
N LEU A 499 63.32 24.49 -4.70
CA LEU A 499 64.65 24.15 -4.19
C LEU A 499 65.66 25.21 -4.63
N PHE A 500 65.64 25.61 -5.91
CA PHE A 500 66.55 26.64 -6.43
C PHE A 500 66.40 27.99 -5.70
N ILE A 501 65.17 28.42 -5.41
CA ILE A 501 64.89 29.65 -4.65
C ILE A 501 65.46 29.55 -3.23
N ASN A 502 65.24 28.43 -2.54
CA ASN A 502 65.74 28.26 -1.17
C ASN A 502 67.27 28.15 -1.11
N PHE A 503 67.89 27.47 -2.07
CA PHE A 503 69.35 27.46 -2.22
C PHE A 503 69.91 28.86 -2.50
N SER A 504 69.23 29.66 -3.34
CA SER A 504 69.62 31.04 -3.62
C SER A 504 69.53 31.93 -2.38
N ARG A 505 68.50 31.75 -1.54
CA ARG A 505 68.35 32.44 -0.25
C ARG A 505 69.46 32.06 0.74
N ALA A 506 69.78 30.77 0.86
CA ALA A 506 70.89 30.29 1.68
C ALA A 506 72.24 30.84 1.19
N HIS A 507 72.44 30.92 -0.13
CA HIS A 507 73.67 31.49 -0.71
C HIS A 507 73.77 33.01 -0.52
N ALA A 508 72.66 33.74 -0.46
CA ALA A 508 72.67 35.18 -0.26
C ALA A 508 73.27 35.60 1.10
N LEU A 509 73.12 34.78 2.15
CA LEU A 509 73.72 35.00 3.47
C LEU A 509 75.25 34.76 3.53
N ARG A 510 75.84 34.20 2.46
CA ARG A 510 77.29 34.02 2.35
C ARG A 510 78.02 35.35 2.08
N LYS A 511 77.33 36.33 1.49
CA LYS A 511 77.84 37.68 1.26
C LYS A 511 77.57 38.55 2.47
#